data_AF-A0A2V4E8P7-F1
#
_entry.id   AF-A0A2V4E8P7-F1
#
_cell.length_a   1.000
_cell.length_b   1.000
_cell.length_c   1.000
_cell.angle_alpha   90.00
_cell.angle_beta   90.00
_cell.angle_gamma   90.00
#
_symmetry.space_group_name_H-M   'P 1'
#
loop_
_entity.id
_entity.type
_entity.pdbx_description
1 polymer ?
#
loop_
_entity_poly.entity_id
_entity_poly.type
_entity_poly.pdbx_seq_one_letter_code
_entity_poly.pdbx_strand_id
1 'polypeptide(L)'
;MANWVYAGNANDLSKIATGSQKLIIMENPYGFKPFNDEILRVLANKGTIIIKGTWNNPSLKNIEKIAENKGFILSEKKVISSKGYSQSDGKQINNETITEYKFIRK
;
A
#
# COMPACT_ATOMS: atom_id res chain seq x y z
N MET A 1 9.55 20.48 4.36
CA MET A 1 9.42 19.05 3.99
C MET A 1 10.76 18.38 4.27
N ALA A 2 10.77 17.16 4.80
CA ALA A 2 12.01 16.42 4.92
C ALA A 2 12.63 16.20 3.53
N ASN A 3 13.96 16.09 3.46
CA ASN A 3 14.63 15.68 2.23
C ASN A 3 13.99 14.37 1.75
N TRP A 4 13.65 14.26 0.46
CA TRP A 4 12.98 13.11 -0.15
C TRP A 4 11.46 12.99 0.05
N VAL A 5 10.82 13.99 0.65
CA VAL A 5 9.35 14.10 0.67
C VAL A 5 8.89 15.05 -0.43
N TYR A 6 8.07 14.52 -1.33
CA TYR A 6 7.53 15.26 -2.47
C TYR A 6 6.01 15.28 -2.39
N ALA A 7 5.41 16.46 -2.54
CA ALA A 7 4.00 16.55 -2.86
C ALA A 7 3.79 16.02 -4.30
N GLY A 8 2.80 15.15 -4.49
CA GLY A 8 2.56 14.52 -5.79
C GLY A 8 1.26 13.73 -5.85
N ASN A 9 0.99 13.16 -7.03
CA ASN A 9 -0.16 12.31 -7.27
C ASN A 9 0.32 10.85 -7.35
N ALA A 10 -0.16 9.97 -6.49
CA ALA A 10 0.22 8.56 -6.51
C ALA A 10 -0.26 7.81 -7.79
N ASN A 11 -1.11 8.44 -8.61
CA ASN A 11 -1.48 7.96 -9.95
C ASN A 11 -0.62 8.55 -11.07
N ASP A 12 0.37 9.39 -10.75
CA ASP A 12 1.35 9.93 -11.69
C ASP A 12 2.74 9.91 -11.05
N LEU A 13 3.47 8.84 -11.33
CA LEU A 13 4.84 8.64 -10.89
C LEU A 13 5.79 8.79 -12.08
N SER A 14 5.45 9.60 -13.08
CA SER A 14 6.23 9.80 -14.31
C SER A 14 7.69 10.21 -14.07
N LYS A 15 7.95 10.91 -12.96
CA LYS A 15 9.30 11.31 -12.52
C LYS A 15 10.09 10.21 -11.80
N ILE A 16 9.46 9.05 -11.56
CA ILE A 16 10.08 7.88 -10.96
C ILE A 16 10.38 6.86 -12.05
N ALA A 17 11.64 6.43 -12.13
CA ALA A 17 12.10 5.47 -13.12
C ALA A 17 11.36 4.12 -12.97
N THR A 18 11.04 3.51 -14.10
CA THR A 18 10.47 2.16 -14.17
C THR A 18 11.35 1.14 -13.45
N GLY A 19 10.75 0.25 -12.68
CA GLY A 19 11.45 -0.83 -11.96
C GLY A 19 12.44 -0.37 -10.88
N SER A 20 12.42 0.91 -10.49
CA SER A 20 13.39 1.48 -9.55
C SER A 20 13.08 1.17 -8.08
N GLN A 21 11.82 0.86 -7.75
CA GLN A 21 11.37 0.71 -6.37
C GLN A 21 11.37 -0.76 -5.96
N LYS A 22 12.27 -1.15 -5.04
CA LYS A 22 12.28 -2.51 -4.46
C LYS A 22 11.15 -2.73 -3.46
N LEU A 23 10.68 -1.66 -2.81
CA LEU A 23 9.67 -1.69 -1.78
C LEU A 23 8.73 -0.49 -1.96
N ILE A 24 7.42 -0.75 -1.92
CA ILE A 24 6.39 0.28 -1.89
C ILE A 24 5.54 0.02 -0.64
N ILE A 25 5.34 1.04 0.18
CA ILE A 25 4.52 0.96 1.40
C ILE A 25 3.33 1.90 1.22
N MET A 26 2.12 1.40 1.48
CA MET A 26 0.88 2.15 1.39
C MET A 26 0.16 2.09 2.73
N GLU A 27 0.11 3.23 3.40
CA GLU A 27 -0.58 3.41 4.67
C GLU A 27 -1.99 3.95 4.41
N ASN A 28 -3.01 3.11 4.63
CA ASN A 28 -4.43 3.41 4.44
C ASN A 28 -4.77 4.01 3.05
N PRO A 29 -4.62 3.26 1.94
CA PRO A 29 -4.83 3.77 0.57
C PRO A 29 -6.32 3.95 0.20
N TYR A 30 -7.11 4.60 1.05
CA TYR A 30 -8.54 4.84 0.82
C TYR A 30 -8.77 5.62 -0.48
N GLY A 31 -9.61 5.10 -1.38
CA GLY A 31 -9.88 5.70 -2.69
C GLY A 31 -8.75 5.51 -3.72
N PHE A 32 -7.62 4.92 -3.34
CA PHE A 32 -6.51 4.60 -4.24
C PHE A 32 -6.54 3.11 -4.63
N LYS A 33 -6.13 2.79 -5.86
CA LYS A 33 -6.02 1.40 -6.37
C LYS A 33 -4.59 0.90 -6.15
N PRO A 34 -4.32 0.01 -5.17
CA PRO A 34 -2.94 -0.33 -4.80
C PRO A 34 -2.11 -1.04 -5.86
N PHE A 35 -2.77 -1.69 -6.83
CA PHE A 35 -2.13 -2.40 -7.95
C PHE A 35 -2.44 -1.75 -9.30
N ASN A 36 -2.50 -0.41 -9.35
CA ASN A 36 -2.62 0.33 -10.60
C ASN A 36 -1.34 0.24 -11.46
N ASP A 37 -1.43 0.67 -12.72
CA ASP A 37 -0.32 0.49 -13.66
C ASP A 37 0.93 1.29 -13.29
N GLU A 38 0.78 2.47 -12.68
CA GLU A 38 1.93 3.27 -12.22
C GLU A 38 2.71 2.59 -11.09
N ILE A 39 2.02 2.02 -10.11
CA ILE A 39 2.65 1.24 -9.05
C ILE A 39 3.37 0.03 -9.63
N LEU A 40 2.73 -0.69 -10.56
CA LEU A 40 3.31 -1.88 -11.19
C LEU A 40 4.51 -1.54 -12.09
N ARG A 41 4.50 -0.36 -12.71
CA ARG A 41 5.59 0.16 -13.55
C ARG A 41 6.82 0.51 -12.71
N VAL A 42 6.66 1.23 -11.60
CA VAL A 42 7.81 1.65 -10.79
C VAL A 42 8.36 0.53 -9.90
N LEU A 43 7.55 -0.49 -9.59
CA LEU A 43 7.99 -1.64 -8.79
C LEU A 43 8.98 -2.52 -9.56
N ALA A 44 10.13 -2.77 -8.95
CA ALA A 44 11.17 -3.65 -9.46
C ALA A 44 10.69 -5.11 -9.63
N ASN A 45 11.41 -5.87 -10.46
CA ASN A 45 11.26 -7.33 -10.50
C ASN A 45 11.53 -7.91 -9.10
N LYS A 46 10.69 -8.86 -8.66
CA LYS A 46 10.69 -9.39 -7.28
C LYS A 46 10.51 -8.33 -6.19
N GLY A 47 9.98 -7.15 -6.56
CA GLY A 47 9.69 -6.07 -5.62
C GLY A 47 8.56 -6.43 -4.65
N THR A 48 8.53 -5.74 -3.52
CA THR A 48 7.54 -5.94 -2.46
C THR A 48 6.57 -4.76 -2.37
N ILE A 49 5.29 -5.06 -2.19
CA ILE A 49 4.27 -4.07 -1.81
C ILE A 49 3.76 -4.42 -0.42
N ILE A 50 3.82 -3.45 0.50
CA ILE A 50 3.20 -3.53 1.83
C ILE A 50 1.98 -2.60 1.84
N ILE A 51 0.82 -3.14 2.19
CA ILE A 51 -0.43 -2.37 2.29
C ILE A 51 -0.97 -2.52 3.70
N LYS A 52 -1.21 -1.40 4.37
CA LYS A 52 -1.86 -1.37 5.68
C LYS A 52 -3.20 -0.67 5.60
N GLY A 53 -4.18 -1.19 6.31
CA GLY A 53 -5.47 -0.50 6.46
C GLY A 53 -6.44 -1.26 7.34
N THR A 54 -7.54 -0.60 7.68
CA THR A 54 -8.64 -1.20 8.42
C THR A 54 -9.52 -2.03 7.48
N TRP A 55 -10.24 -3.01 8.03
CA TRP A 55 -11.09 -3.92 7.25
C TRP A 55 -12.23 -3.21 6.50
N ASN A 56 -12.66 -2.04 6.99
CA ASN A 56 -13.72 -1.23 6.37
C ASN A 56 -13.20 -0.31 5.25
N ASN A 57 -11.90 -0.32 4.94
CA ASN A 57 -11.38 0.44 3.80
C ASN A 57 -11.72 -0.31 2.50
N PRO A 58 -12.52 0.30 1.60
CA PRO A 58 -12.97 -0.34 0.36
C PRO A 58 -11.82 -0.67 -0.60
N SER A 59 -10.69 0.06 -0.52
CA SER A 59 -9.50 -0.23 -1.33
C SER A 59 -8.81 -1.54 -0.94
N LEU A 60 -9.05 -2.05 0.26
CA LEU A 60 -8.55 -3.36 0.71
C LEU A 60 -9.53 -4.50 0.42
N LYS A 61 -10.75 -4.20 -0.06
CA LYS A 61 -11.72 -5.22 -0.42
C LYS A 61 -11.15 -6.10 -1.55
N ASN A 62 -11.10 -7.41 -1.32
CA ASN A 62 -10.56 -8.40 -2.26
C ASN A 62 -9.08 -8.19 -2.63
N ILE A 63 -8.29 -7.48 -1.81
CA ILE A 63 -6.92 -7.10 -2.15
C ILE A 63 -6.03 -8.30 -2.47
N GLU A 64 -6.21 -9.41 -1.76
CA GLU A 64 -5.48 -10.66 -1.99
C GLU A 64 -5.74 -11.23 -3.39
N LYS A 65 -7.01 -11.27 -3.81
CA LYS A 65 -7.41 -11.73 -5.16
C LYS A 65 -6.91 -10.79 -6.25
N ILE A 66 -6.96 -9.48 -6.01
CA ILE A 66 -6.42 -8.47 -6.94
C ILE A 66 -4.91 -8.67 -7.11
N ALA A 67 -4.19 -8.85 -6.00
CA ALA A 67 -2.75 -9.10 -6.01
C ALA A 67 -2.40 -10.37 -6.79
N GLU A 68 -3.11 -11.47 -6.53
CA GLU A 68 -2.92 -12.74 -7.23
C GLU A 68 -3.11 -12.60 -8.75
N ASN A 69 -4.20 -11.95 -9.18
CA ASN A 69 -4.49 -11.68 -10.59
C ASN A 69 -3.43 -10.80 -11.27
N LYS A 70 -2.69 -9.99 -10.48
CA LYS A 70 -1.60 -9.13 -10.95
C LYS A 70 -0.22 -9.81 -10.82
N GLY A 71 -0.18 -11.10 -10.50
CA GLY A 71 1.07 -11.86 -10.44
C GLY A 71 1.84 -11.69 -9.14
N PHE A 72 1.16 -11.45 -8.03
CA PHE A 72 1.78 -11.38 -6.70
C PHE A 72 1.46 -12.60 -5.86
N ILE A 73 2.32 -12.85 -4.87
CA ILE A 73 2.10 -13.84 -3.82
C ILE A 73 1.94 -13.09 -2.49
N LEU A 74 0.92 -13.45 -1.71
CA LEU A 74 0.81 -13.02 -0.33
C LEU A 74 1.88 -13.74 0.49
N SER A 75 2.90 -13.01 0.91
CA SER A 75 4.01 -13.55 1.71
C SER A 75 3.74 -13.49 3.21
N GLU A 76 2.99 -12.47 3.66
CA GLU A 76 2.68 -12.28 5.07
C GLU A 76 1.39 -11.47 5.22
N LYS A 77 0.59 -11.82 6.24
CA LYS A 77 -0.60 -11.09 6.66
C LYS A 77 -0.60 -10.97 8.18
N LYS A 78 -0.60 -9.74 8.70
CA LYS A 78 -0.59 -9.45 10.14
C LYS A 78 -1.80 -8.62 10.52
N VAL A 79 -2.36 -8.89 11.69
CA VAL A 79 -3.33 -8.02 12.35
C VAL A 79 -2.63 -7.38 13.54
N ILE A 80 -2.53 -6.06 13.54
CA ILE A 80 -1.85 -5.28 14.58
C ILE A 80 -2.85 -4.36 15.29
N SER A 81 -2.55 -3.96 16.53
CA SER A 81 -3.35 -2.96 17.23
C SER A 81 -3.27 -1.61 16.52
N SER A 82 -4.40 -0.90 16.44
CA SER A 82 -4.44 0.49 15.97
C SER A 82 -3.96 1.51 17.03
N LYS A 83 -3.60 1.05 18.23
CA LYS A 83 -3.05 1.91 19.28
C LYS A 83 -1.78 2.60 18.78
N GLY A 84 -1.74 3.93 18.89
CA GLY A 84 -0.64 4.76 18.39
C GLY A 84 -0.82 5.26 16.95
N TYR A 85 -1.87 4.82 16.25
CA TYR A 85 -2.27 5.36 14.95
C TYR A 85 -3.41 6.37 15.12
N SER A 86 -3.41 7.39 14.27
CA SER A 86 -4.44 8.44 14.24
C SER A 86 -4.97 8.63 12.82
N GLN A 87 -6.20 9.12 12.72
CA GLN A 87 -6.81 9.63 11.50
C GLN A 87 -6.12 10.94 11.08
N SER A 88 -6.42 11.42 9.87
CA SER A 88 -5.85 12.68 9.35
C SER A 88 -6.25 13.91 10.15
N ASP A 89 -7.32 13.83 10.94
CA ASP A 89 -7.76 14.89 11.87
C ASP A 89 -7.17 14.73 13.29
N GLY A 90 -6.29 13.76 13.49
CA GLY A 90 -5.64 13.48 14.77
C GLY A 90 -6.47 12.63 15.75
N LYS A 91 -7.71 12.25 15.41
CA LYS A 91 -8.50 11.35 16.25
C LYS A 91 -7.99 9.92 16.16
N GLN A 92 -8.28 9.13 17.19
CA GLN A 92 -7.98 7.70 17.15
C GLN A 92 -8.75 7.00 16.04
N ILE A 93 -8.14 5.98 15.44
CA ILE A 93 -8.83 5.11 14.48
C ILE A 93 -9.91 4.33 15.24
N ASN A 94 -11.17 4.45 14.80
CA ASN A 94 -12.32 3.77 15.44
C ASN A 94 -12.18 2.24 15.49
N ASN A 95 -11.50 1.63 14.51
CA ASN A 95 -11.26 0.20 14.52
C ASN A 95 -10.05 -0.13 15.41
N GLU A 96 -10.17 -1.16 16.26
CA GLU A 96 -9.12 -1.55 17.21
C GLU A 96 -7.88 -2.16 16.55
N THR A 97 -8.01 -2.55 15.28
CA THR A 97 -6.96 -3.26 14.54
C THR A 97 -6.70 -2.67 13.16
N ILE A 98 -5.51 -2.93 12.65
CA ILE A 98 -5.07 -2.65 11.28
C ILE A 98 -4.56 -3.97 10.71
N THR A 99 -4.90 -4.28 9.47
CA THR A 99 -4.32 -5.43 8.75
C THR A 99 -3.20 -4.94 7.85
N GLU A 100 -2.03 -5.57 7.95
CA GLU A 100 -0.89 -5.38 7.09
C GLU A 100 -0.76 -6.60 6.16
N TYR A 101 -0.68 -6.33 4.87
CA TYR A 101 -0.47 -7.33 3.82
C TYR A 101 0.88 -7.09 3.17
N LYS A 102 1.68 -8.14 3.01
CA LYS A 102 2.95 -8.09 2.29
C LYS A 102 2.88 -8.97 1.05
N PHE A 103 2.95 -8.34 -0.11
CA PHE A 103 2.90 -9.00 -1.41
C PHE A 103 4.27 -8.95 -2.09
N ILE A 104 4.68 -10.05 -2.69
CA ILE A 104 5.92 -10.14 -3.47
C ILE A 104 5.56 -10.43 -4.93
N ARG A 105 6.12 -9.65 -5.85
CA ARG A 105 5.95 -9.87 -7.30
C ARG A 105 6.62 -11.19 -7.70
N LYS A 106 5.90 -12.06 -8.42
CA LYS A 106 6.43 -13.30 -8.99
C LYS A 106 7.59 -13.03 -9.94
#